data_AF-A0A0F9NNC1-F1
#
_entry.id   AF-A0A0F9NNC1-F1
#
_cell.length_a   1.000
_cell.length_b   1.000
_cell.length_c   1.000
_cell.angle_alpha   90.00
_cell.angle_beta   90.00
_cell.angle_gamma   90.00
#
_symmetry.space_group_name_H-M   'P 1'
#
loop_
_entity.id
_entity.type
_entity.pdbx_description
1 polymer ?
#
loop_
_entity_poly.entity_id
_entity_poly.type
_entity_poly.pdbx_seq_one_letter_code
_entity_poly.pdbx_strand_id
1 'polypeptide(L)' 'MIIAIRRLENTEHEYFAYTKSICGKGTYFVYFQDNIFGALTLHNFVEMLRSFFKPNKLEVTIHEKELSIKSEYLLQVLKE' A
#
# COMPACT_ATOMS: atom_id res chain seq x y z
N MET A 1 4.99 -13.43 -0.82
CA MET A 1 4.83 -12.03 -1.25
C MET A 1 4.83 -11.15 -0.02
N ILE A 2 5.53 -10.01 -0.05
CA ILE A 2 5.59 -9.07 1.07
C ILE A 2 4.87 -7.79 0.66
N ILE A 3 3.95 -7.33 1.49
CA ILE A 3 3.28 -6.04 1.37
C ILE A 3 3.85 -5.12 2.44
N ALA A 4 4.51 -4.06 1.99
CA ALA A 4 5.06 -3.03 2.85
C ALA A 4 4.02 -1.94 3.07
N ILE A 5 3.79 -1.55 4.31
CA ILE A 5 2.97 -0.40 4.70
C ILE A 5 3.90 0.68 5.21
N ARG A 6 3.75 1.90 4.70
CA ARG A 6 4.50 3.08 5.15
C ARG A 6 3.56 4.26 5.34
N ARG A 7 3.81 5.02 6.41
CA ARG A 7 3.16 6.30 6.65
C ARG A 7 3.65 7.33 5.63
N LEU A 8 2.75 8.17 5.15
CA LEU A 8 3.08 9.30 4.29
C LEU A 8 3.69 10.43 5.13
N GLU A 9 4.79 11.00 4.64
CA GLU A 9 5.51 12.09 5.31
C GLU A 9 4.57 13.30 5.54
N ASN A 10 4.71 13.97 6.68
CA ASN A 10 3.87 15.10 7.11
C ASN A 10 2.38 14.76 7.33
N THR A 11 2.05 13.50 7.63
CA THR A 11 0.69 13.08 7.97
C THR A 11 0.70 12.15 9.19
N GLU A 12 -0.36 12.15 10.00
CA GLU A 12 -0.45 11.24 11.15
C GLU A 12 -1.10 9.90 10.80
N HIS A 13 -2.10 9.92 9.92
CA HIS A 13 -3.01 8.80 9.70
C HIS A 13 -3.10 8.35 8.24
N GLU A 14 -2.18 8.75 7.38
CA GLU A 14 -2.21 8.40 5.95
C GLU A 14 -1.08 7.44 5.58
N TYR A 15 -1.41 6.41 4.80
CA TYR A 15 -0.52 5.31 4.53
C TYR A 15 -0.58 4.86 3.07
N PHE A 16 0.53 4.31 2.60
CA PHE A 16 0.59 3.52 1.38
C PHE A 16 0.96 2.08 1.72
N ALA A 17 0.14 1.14 1.25
CA ALA A 17 0.51 -0.27 1.19
C ALA A 17 0.98 -0.59 -0.22
N TYR A 18 2.11 -1.28 -0.37
CA TYR A 18 2.64 -1.62 -1.69
C TYR A 18 3.44 -2.92 -1.71
N THR A 19 3.48 -3.56 -2.87
CA THR A 19 4.31 -4.74 -3.12
C THR A 19 4.97 -4.65 -4.49
N LYS A 20 6.22 -5.12 -4.57
CA LYS A 20 6.89 -5.29 -5.86
C LYS A 20 6.58 -6.68 -6.40
N SER A 21 6.09 -6.75 -7.63
CA SER A 21 5.90 -8.04 -8.30
C SER A 21 7.25 -8.76 -8.46
N ILE A 22 7.31 -10.02 -8.03
CA ILE A 22 8.50 -10.89 -8.14
C ILE A 22 8.87 -11.17 -9.61
N CYS A 23 7.89 -11.13 -10.52
CA CYS A 23 8.10 -11.42 -11.95
C CYS A 23 8.12 -10.17 -12.87
N GLY A 24 8.52 -8.99 -12.37
CA GLY A 24 8.68 -7.79 -13.21
C GLY A 24 7.39 -7.11 -13.68
N LYS A 25 6.21 -7.57 -13.25
CA LYS A 25 4.88 -7.06 -13.66
C LYS A 25 4.45 -5.73 -13.01
N GLY A 26 5.39 -4.93 -12.49
CA GLY A 26 5.12 -3.63 -11.89
C GLY A 26 4.95 -3.63 -10.36
N THR A 27 4.74 -2.44 -9.81
CA THR A 27 4.47 -2.21 -8.39
C THR A 27 2.98 -1.98 -8.22
N TYR A 28 2.36 -2.72 -7.30
CA TYR A 28 0.97 -2.53 -6.91
C TYR A 28 0.97 -1.77 -5.60
N PHE A 29 0.12 -0.76 -5.48
CA PHE A 29 -0.03 0.01 -4.26
C PHE A 29 -1.46 0.46 -4.06
N VAL A 30 -1.77 0.85 -2.83
CA VAL A 30 -3.02 1.48 -2.46
C VAL A 30 -2.74 2.55 -1.39
N TYR A 31 -3.41 3.68 -1.51
CA TYR A 31 -3.49 4.70 -0.47
C TYR A 31 -4.65 4.36 0.47
N PHE A 32 -4.46 4.56 1.78
CA PHE A 32 -5.53 4.42 2.76
C PHE A 32 -5.26 5.27 4.01
N GLN A 33 -6.32 5.49 4.78
CA GLN A 33 -6.25 6.20 6.06
C GLN A 33 -6.43 5.25 7.24
N ASP A 34 -5.93 5.59 8.42
CA ASP A 34 -6.18 4.82 9.66
C ASP A 34 -7.59 5.07 10.18
N ASN A 35 -8.56 4.43 9.52
CA ASN A 35 -9.96 4.41 9.89
C ASN A 35 -10.63 3.13 9.35
N ILE A 36 -11.92 2.94 9.65
CA ILE A 36 -12.67 1.74 9.27
C ILE A 36 -12.65 1.53 7.75
N PHE A 37 -12.82 2.60 6.96
CA PHE A 37 -12.81 2.50 5.50
C PHE A 37 -11.43 2.14 4.97
N GLY A 38 -10.36 2.72 5.53
CA GLY A 38 -9.01 2.36 5.15
C GLY A 38 -8.63 0.93 5.51
N ALA A 39 -9.14 0.39 6.63
CA ALA A 39 -9.00 -1.03 6.97
C ALA A 39 -9.67 -1.94 5.92
N LEU A 40 -10.87 -1.56 5.45
CA LEU A 40 -11.56 -2.27 4.35
C LEU A 40 -10.79 -2.16 3.04
N THR A 41 -10.29 -0.97 2.69
CA THR A 41 -9.46 -0.74 1.49
C THR A 41 -8.20 -1.61 1.52
N LEU A 42 -7.49 -1.64 2.66
CA LEU A 42 -6.30 -2.47 2.83
C LEU A 42 -6.63 -3.96 2.72
N HIS A 43 -7.72 -4.40 3.36
CA HIS A 43 -8.17 -5.80 3.26
C HIS A 43 -8.46 -6.19 1.80
N ASN A 44 -9.24 -5.39 1.10
CA ASN A 44 -9.58 -5.63 -0.31
C ASN A 44 -8.34 -5.66 -1.21
N PHE A 45 -7.37 -4.77 -0.96
CA PHE A 45 -6.10 -4.77 -1.67
C PHE A 45 -5.30 -6.06 -1.44
N VAL A 46 -5.21 -6.51 -0.19
CA VAL A 46 -4.52 -7.76 0.17
C VAL A 46 -5.19 -8.97 -0.47
N GLU A 47 -6.52 -9.04 -0.44
CA GLU A 47 -7.28 -10.15 -1.03
C GLU A 47 -7.23 -10.17 -2.56
N MET A 48 -7.20 -8.99 -3.20
CA MET A 48 -6.94 -8.87 -4.63
C MET A 48 -5.57 -9.46 -4.99
N LEU A 49 -4.51 -9.08 -4.26
CA LEU A 49 -3.16 -9.62 -4.48
C LEU A 49 -3.10 -11.13 -4.23
N ARG A 50 -3.73 -11.61 -3.15
CA ARG A 50 -3.80 -13.04 -2.83
C ARG A 50 -4.47 -13.83 -3.95
N SER A 51 -5.61 -13.35 -4.44
CA SER A 51 -6.41 -14.02 -5.47
C SER A 51 -5.71 -14.03 -6.83
N PHE A 52 -5.07 -12.92 -7.20
CA PHE A 52 -4.40 -12.76 -8.49
C PHE A 52 -3.08 -13.53 -8.56
N PHE A 53 -2.21 -13.38 -7.54
CA PHE A 53 -0.88 -13.98 -7.55
C PHE A 53 -0.82 -15.39 -6.95
N LYS A 54 -1.85 -15.79 -6.19
CA LYS A 54 -1.91 -17.08 -5.46
C LYS A 54 -0.61 -17.44 -4.74
N PRO A 55 -0.03 -16.52 -3.93
CA PRO A 55 1.23 -16.79 -3.27
C PRO A 55 1.06 -17.85 -2.17
N ASN A 56 2.05 -18.74 -2.01
CA ASN A 56 2.05 -19.73 -0.91
C ASN A 56 2.02 -19.06 0.48
N LYS A 57 2.66 -17.89 0.61
CA LYS A 57 2.66 -17.06 1.83
C LYS A 57 2.54 -15.60 1.44
N LEU A 58 1.69 -14.87 2.16
CA LEU A 58 1.57 -13.43 2.11
C LEU A 58 1.91 -12.86 3.48
N GLU A 59 2.77 -11.86 3.50
CA GLU A 59 3.22 -11.18 4.72
C GLU A 59 2.98 -9.69 4.57
N VAL A 60 2.43 -9.08 5.62
CA VAL A 60 2.18 -7.64 5.69
C VAL A 60 3.08 -7.07 6.78
N THR A 61 3.86 -6.05 6.42
CA THR A 61 4.84 -5.45 7.32
C THR A 61 4.66 -3.94 7.34
N ILE A 62 4.51 -3.37 8.53
CA ILE A 62 4.52 -1.91 8.72
C ILE A 62 5.96 -1.48 8.95
N HIS A 63 6.44 -0.50 8.20
CA HIS A 63 7.77 0.05 8.36
C HIS A 63 7.72 1.40 9.06
N GLU A 64 8.65 1.64 9.99
CA GLU A 64 8.80 2.92 10.68
C GLU A 64 9.23 4.06 9.76
N LYS A 65 9.93 3.73 8.67
CA LYS A 65 10.38 4.73 7.69
C LYS A 65 9.20 5.24 6.86
N GLU A 66 9.03 6.56 6.89
CA GLU A 66 8.03 7.27 6.10
C GLU A 66 8.29 7.22 4.60
N LEU A 67 7.23 7.41 3.82
CA LEU A 67 7.24 7.53 2.37
C LEU A 67 7.05 9.00 1.99
N SER A 68 7.93 9.50 1.13
CA SER A 68 7.83 10.86 0.57
C SER A 68 7.48 10.80 -0.92
N ILE A 69 6.43 11.51 -1.33
CA ILE A 69 6.09 11.72 -2.74
C ILE A 69 6.38 13.19 -3.07
N LYS A 70 7.43 13.40 -3.87
CA LYS A 70 7.95 14.75 -4.16
C LYS A 70 7.00 15.65 -4.95
N SER A 71 6.10 15.06 -5.73
CA SER A 71 5.15 15.80 -6.54
C SER A 71 3.80 15.83 -5.82
N GLU A 72 3.39 17.02 -5.38
CA GLU A 72 2.08 17.24 -4.76
C GLU A 72 0.93 16.87 -5.71
N TYR A 73 1.09 17.19 -7.00
CA TYR A 73 0.09 16.82 -8.02
C TYR A 73 -0.09 15.31 -8.13
N LEU A 74 1.02 14.55 -8.21
CA LEU A 74 0.92 13.09 -8.22
C LEU A 74 0.29 12.58 -6.91
N LEU A 75 0.68 13.14 -5.77
CA LEU A 75 0.11 12.75 -4.49
C LEU A 75 -1.40 12.94 -4.46
N GLN A 76 -1.93 14.06 -4.98
CA GLN A 76 -3.37 14.30 -5.07
C GLN A 76 -4.07 13.23 -5.91
N VAL A 77 -3.56 12.96 -7.12
CA VAL A 77 -4.13 11.93 -8.01
C VAL A 77 -4.08 10.54 -7.40
N LEU A 78 -3.08 10.23 -6.57
CA LEU A 78 -2.95 8.93 -5.91
C LEU A 78 -3.84 8.76 -4.67
N LYS A 79 -4.39 9.85 -4.13
CA LYS A 79 -5.32 9.83 -2.98
C LYS A 79 -6.79 9.72 -3.42
N GLU A 80 -7.09 10.00 -4.69
CA GLU A 80 -8.43 9.85 -5.30
C GLU A 80 -8.80 8.38 -5.57
#